data_AF-A0A497B3A4-F1
#
_entry.id   AF-A0A497B3A4-F1
#
_cell.length_a   1.000
_cell.length_b   1.000
_cell.length_c   1.000
_cell.angle_alpha   90.00
_cell.angle_beta   90.00
_cell.angle_gamma   90.00
#
_symmetry.space_group_name_H-M   'P 1'
#
loop_
_entity.id
_entity.type
_entity.pdbx_description
1 polymer ?
#
loop_
_entity_poly.entity_id
_entity_poly.type
_entity_poly.pdbx_seq_one_letter_code
_entity_poly.pdbx_strand_id
1 'polypeptide(L)'
;MFREGMRKYVKAKDKRGWNRSEYNKRLIELCKKTFEDLKLVCDHMDEKVQAKIFTSENLMPFFKALFKVHIDRKLTDEERKRLLKIARDLIILLTANAHKLAPNAWKFYQTLKASEIEKLSLIYAEAMPL
;
A
#
# COMPACT_ATOMS: atom_id res chain seq x y z
N MET A 1 -12.63 -8.90 12.88
CA MET A 1 -13.21 -9.70 11.76
C MET A 1 -14.59 -9.15 11.38
N PHE A 2 -14.90 -8.97 10.09
CA PHE A 2 -16.19 -8.42 9.65
C PHE A 2 -17.36 -9.31 10.10
N ARG A 3 -18.35 -8.71 10.77
CA ARG A 3 -19.66 -9.32 11.04
C ARG A 3 -20.40 -9.59 9.73
N GLU A 4 -21.31 -10.57 9.73
CA GLU A 4 -22.01 -11.02 8.51
C GLU A 4 -22.73 -9.88 7.78
N GLY A 5 -23.42 -8.99 8.51
CA GLY A 5 -24.05 -7.80 7.93
C GLY A 5 -23.05 -6.84 7.25
N MET A 6 -21.85 -6.66 7.82
CA MET A 6 -20.80 -5.84 7.20
C MET A 6 -20.20 -6.52 5.96
N ARG A 7 -20.03 -7.85 5.97
CA ARG A 7 -19.56 -8.59 4.78
C ARG A 7 -20.53 -8.43 3.63
N LYS A 8 -21.83 -8.60 3.90
CA LYS A 8 -22.90 -8.38 2.92
C LYS A 8 -22.89 -6.93 2.41
N TYR A 9 -22.80 -5.95 3.32
CA TYR A 9 -22.70 -4.55 2.94
C TYR A 9 -21.49 -4.27 2.03
N VAL A 10 -20.28 -4.72 2.39
CA VAL A 10 -19.06 -4.47 1.60
C VAL A 10 -19.17 -5.11 0.22
N LYS A 11 -19.67 -6.35 0.13
CA LYS A 11 -19.79 -7.11 -1.13
C LYS A 11 -20.99 -6.72 -2.00
N ALA A 12 -21.98 -6.00 -1.47
CA ALA A 12 -23.17 -5.65 -2.23
C ALA A 12 -22.83 -4.76 -3.45
N LYS A 13 -23.35 -5.11 -4.64
CA LYS A 13 -23.14 -4.38 -5.89
C LYS A 13 -23.75 -2.98 -5.84
N ASP A 14 -24.93 -2.86 -5.27
CA ASP A 14 -25.54 -1.58 -4.90
C ASP A 14 -25.69 -1.50 -3.38
N LYS A 15 -25.73 -0.27 -2.85
CA LYS A 15 -25.88 -0.03 -1.41
C LYS A 15 -27.31 0.37 -1.05
N ARG A 16 -28.32 -0.02 -1.85
CA ARG A 16 -29.73 0.29 -1.58
C ARG A 16 -30.20 -0.44 -0.33
N GLY A 17 -31.01 0.23 0.50
CA GLY A 17 -31.52 -0.30 1.77
C GLY A 17 -30.53 -0.28 2.93
N TRP A 18 -29.33 0.28 2.76
CA TRP A 18 -28.32 0.37 3.83
C TRP A 18 -28.14 1.81 4.31
N ASN A 19 -27.97 1.99 5.62
CA ASN A 19 -27.53 3.27 6.18
C ASN A 19 -26.04 3.48 5.86
N ARG A 20 -25.77 4.15 4.74
CA ARG A 20 -24.40 4.36 4.25
C ARG A 20 -23.50 5.04 5.29
N SER A 21 -24.01 6.01 6.04
CA SER A 21 -23.23 6.75 7.03
C SER A 21 -22.76 5.84 8.17
N GLU A 22 -23.67 5.08 8.76
CA GLU A 22 -23.39 4.18 9.87
C GLU A 22 -22.42 3.05 9.46
N TYR A 23 -22.68 2.44 8.29
CA TYR A 23 -21.83 1.36 7.79
C TYR A 23 -20.44 1.87 7.39
N ASN A 24 -20.33 3.06 6.80
CA ASN A 24 -19.02 3.68 6.52
C ASN A 24 -18.25 3.98 7.81
N LYS A 25 -18.91 4.53 8.83
CA LYS A 25 -18.28 4.79 10.13
C LYS A 25 -17.71 3.51 10.73
N ARG A 26 -18.51 2.44 10.77
CA ARG A 26 -18.07 1.11 11.25
C ARG A 26 -16.95 0.52 10.42
N LEU A 27 -16.99 0.68 9.09
CA LEU A 27 -15.92 0.23 8.20
C LEU A 27 -14.60 0.92 8.53
N ILE A 28 -14.63 2.24 8.72
CA ILE A 28 -13.45 3.04 9.08
C ILE A 28 -12.87 2.58 10.43
N GLU A 29 -13.72 2.44 11.45
CA GLU A 29 -13.30 1.98 12.79
C GLU A 29 -12.66 0.58 12.73
N LEU A 30 -13.27 -0.35 11.99
CA LEU A 30 -12.73 -1.69 11.79
C LEU A 30 -11.39 -1.68 11.05
N CYS A 31 -11.24 -0.87 10.01
CA CYS A 31 -9.98 -0.75 9.28
C CYS A 31 -8.88 -0.19 10.18
N LYS A 32 -9.15 0.87 10.95
CA LYS A 32 -8.19 1.45 11.90
C LYS A 32 -7.70 0.41 12.90
N LYS A 33 -8.64 -0.28 13.56
CA LYS A 33 -8.30 -1.34 14.52
C LYS A 33 -7.52 -2.49 13.86
N THR A 34 -7.89 -2.90 12.65
CA THR A 34 -7.17 -3.96 11.93
C THR A 34 -5.72 -3.55 11.62
N PHE A 35 -5.46 -2.29 11.29
CA PHE A 35 -4.10 -1.81 11.08
C PHE A 35 -3.30 -1.74 12.39
N GLU A 36 -3.94 -1.35 13.50
CA GLU A 36 -3.32 -1.38 14.83
C GLU A 36 -2.96 -2.82 15.24
N ASP A 37 -3.89 -3.76 15.07
CA ASP A 37 -3.67 -5.18 15.34
C ASP A 37 -2.57 -5.76 14.45
N LEU A 38 -2.57 -5.45 13.14
CA LEU A 38 -1.54 -5.90 12.20
C LEU A 38 -0.17 -5.34 12.58
N LYS A 39 -0.09 -4.06 12.94
CA LYS A 39 1.15 -3.45 13.43
C LYS A 39 1.66 -4.17 14.66
N LEU A 40 0.80 -4.40 15.66
CA LEU A 40 1.18 -5.09 16.89
C LEU A 40 1.73 -6.49 16.60
N VAL A 41 1.09 -7.22 15.68
CA VAL A 41 1.55 -8.52 15.21
C VAL A 41 2.94 -8.41 14.56
N CYS A 42 3.14 -7.45 13.65
CA CYS A 42 4.46 -7.24 13.02
C CYS A 42 5.55 -6.88 14.04
N ASP A 43 5.24 -6.03 15.02
CA ASP A 43 6.21 -5.57 16.03
C ASP A 43 6.73 -6.74 16.91
N HIS A 44 5.97 -7.82 17.05
CA HIS A 44 6.29 -8.98 17.90
C HIS A 44 6.55 -10.27 17.11
N MET A 45 6.56 -10.21 15.79
CA MET A 45 6.76 -11.38 14.93
C MET A 45 8.20 -11.48 14.46
N ASP A 46 8.77 -12.68 14.50
CA ASP A 46 10.10 -12.94 13.97
C ASP A 46 10.20 -12.62 12.47
N GLU A 47 11.32 -12.04 12.05
CA GLU A 47 11.58 -11.66 10.66
C GLU A 47 11.38 -12.82 9.67
N LYS A 48 11.82 -14.04 10.04
CA LYS A 48 11.66 -15.23 9.19
C LYS A 48 10.20 -15.62 8.96
N VAL A 49 9.32 -15.31 9.90
CA VAL A 49 7.87 -15.55 9.78
C VAL A 49 7.24 -14.43 8.98
N GLN A 50 7.63 -13.17 9.24
CA GLN A 50 7.21 -12.01 8.45
C GLN A 50 7.51 -12.20 6.96
N ALA A 51 8.72 -12.68 6.61
CA ALA A 51 9.12 -12.92 5.22
C ALA A 51 8.27 -13.98 4.49
N LYS A 52 7.67 -14.93 5.22
CA LYS A 52 6.75 -15.93 4.63
C LYS A 52 5.33 -15.40 4.43
N ILE A 53 4.94 -14.37 5.17
CA ILE A 53 3.59 -13.79 5.13
C ILE A 53 3.56 -12.60 4.17
N PHE A 54 4.51 -11.69 4.28
CA PHE A 54 4.58 -10.45 3.51
C PHE A 54 5.34 -10.63 2.19
N THR A 55 4.93 -11.63 1.42
CA THR A 55 5.46 -11.89 0.08
C THR A 55 4.82 -10.96 -0.96
N SER A 56 5.45 -10.84 -2.13
CA SER A 56 4.88 -10.11 -3.28
C SER A 56 3.49 -10.65 -3.64
N GLU A 57 3.32 -11.99 -3.63
CA GLU A 57 2.04 -12.64 -3.91
C GLU A 57 0.91 -12.19 -2.96
N ASN A 58 1.21 -12.05 -1.67
CA ASN A 58 0.20 -11.66 -0.67
C ASN A 58 -0.04 -10.16 -0.61
N LEU A 59 1.01 -9.34 -0.78
CA LEU A 59 0.93 -7.89 -0.67
C LEU A 59 0.46 -7.21 -1.96
N MET A 60 0.83 -7.74 -3.13
CA MET A 60 0.52 -7.12 -4.41
C MET A 60 -0.99 -6.97 -4.65
N PRO A 61 -1.87 -7.96 -4.34
CA PRO A 61 -3.32 -7.77 -4.46
C PRO A 61 -3.85 -6.66 -3.56
N PHE A 62 -3.32 -6.54 -2.34
CA PHE A 62 -3.70 -5.48 -1.41
C PHE A 62 -3.28 -4.10 -1.93
N PHE A 63 -2.04 -3.94 -2.37
CA PHE A 63 -1.58 -2.69 -2.98
C PHE A 63 -2.34 -2.36 -4.26
N LYS A 64 -2.56 -3.33 -5.14
CA LYS A 64 -3.40 -3.16 -6.33
C LYS A 64 -4.79 -2.67 -5.94
N ALA A 65 -5.42 -3.19 -4.90
CA ALA A 65 -6.73 -2.71 -4.43
C ALA A 65 -6.67 -1.31 -3.78
N LEU A 66 -5.62 -1.02 -3.01
CA LEU A 66 -5.40 0.26 -2.34
C LEU A 66 -5.16 1.41 -3.34
N PHE A 67 -4.39 1.12 -4.39
CA PHE A 67 -4.03 2.06 -5.45
C PHE A 67 -4.95 2.00 -6.67
N LYS A 68 -5.84 0.99 -6.80
CA LYS A 68 -6.99 0.96 -7.74
C LYS A 68 -8.06 2.01 -7.43
N VAL A 69 -7.69 3.10 -6.76
CA VAL A 69 -8.39 4.36 -6.97
C VAL A 69 -8.47 4.54 -8.49
N HIS A 70 -9.67 4.34 -9.05
CA HIS A 70 -9.89 4.29 -10.49
C HIS A 70 -9.19 5.49 -11.14
N ILE A 71 -8.04 5.26 -11.77
CA ILE A 71 -7.32 6.30 -12.52
C ILE A 71 -8.21 6.82 -13.66
N ASP A 72 -9.20 6.03 -14.07
CA ASP A 72 -10.27 6.39 -15.00
C ASP A 72 -11.28 7.41 -14.46
N ARG A 73 -11.29 7.69 -13.15
CA ARG A 73 -12.11 8.77 -12.57
C ARG A 73 -11.22 9.97 -12.31
N LYS A 74 -11.64 11.14 -12.79
CA LYS A 74 -11.01 12.42 -12.44
C LYS A 74 -11.03 12.56 -10.91
N LEU A 75 -9.86 12.39 -10.30
CA LEU A 75 -9.67 12.58 -8.86
C LEU A 75 -9.89 14.05 -8.51
N THR A 76 -10.46 14.30 -7.33
CA THR A 76 -10.39 15.65 -6.77
C THR A 76 -8.96 15.98 -6.36
N ASP A 77 -8.66 17.27 -6.20
CA ASP A 77 -7.33 17.71 -5.77
C ASP A 77 -6.96 17.18 -4.38
N GLU A 78 -7.93 17.03 -3.48
CA GLU A 78 -7.76 16.47 -2.14
C GLU A 78 -7.40 14.99 -2.21
N GLU A 79 -8.08 14.22 -3.05
CA GLU A 79 -7.80 12.80 -3.26
C GLU A 79 -6.40 12.59 -3.85
N ARG A 80 -6.03 13.43 -4.83
CA ARG A 80 -4.70 13.45 -5.43
C ARG A 80 -3.62 13.78 -4.40
N LYS A 81 -3.80 14.84 -3.61
CA LYS A 81 -2.86 15.23 -2.54
C LYS A 81 -2.68 14.11 -1.51
N ARG A 82 -3.77 13.43 -1.12
CA ARG A 82 -3.73 12.29 -0.21
C ARG A 82 -2.92 11.12 -0.78
N LEU A 83 -3.15 10.75 -2.04
CA LEU A 83 -2.41 9.66 -2.69
C LEU A 83 -0.92 10.00 -2.86
N LEU A 84 -0.61 11.23 -3.28
CA LEU A 84 0.76 11.71 -3.39
C LEU A 84 1.48 11.66 -2.04
N LYS A 85 0.81 12.03 -0.95
CA LYS A 85 1.37 11.92 0.41
C LYS A 85 1.65 10.46 0.78
N ILE A 86 0.72 9.55 0.55
CA ILE A 86 0.91 8.11 0.85
C ILE A 86 2.07 7.53 0.03
N ALA A 87 2.13 7.85 -1.27
CA ALA A 87 3.22 7.43 -2.14
C ALA A 87 4.57 7.98 -1.67
N ARG A 88 4.62 9.27 -1.31
CA ARG A 88 5.81 9.90 -0.74
C ARG A 88 6.26 9.22 0.56
N ASP A 89 5.34 9.00 1.50
CA ASP A 89 5.65 8.39 2.79
C ASP A 89 6.17 6.95 2.60
N LEU A 90 5.60 6.20 1.66
CA LEU A 90 6.08 4.86 1.28
C LEU A 90 7.49 4.92 0.67
N ILE A 91 7.75 5.86 -0.25
CA ILE A 91 9.08 6.06 -0.85
C ILE A 91 10.10 6.45 0.22
N ILE A 92 9.75 7.34 1.16
CA ILE A 92 10.65 7.74 2.25
C ILE A 92 10.98 6.53 3.14
N LEU A 93 9.99 5.72 3.50
CA LEU A 93 10.21 4.52 4.33
C LEU A 93 11.12 3.50 3.62
N LEU A 94 10.89 3.28 2.32
CA LEU A 94 11.70 2.36 1.52
C LEU A 94 13.11 2.90 1.31
N THR A 95 13.29 4.18 1.02
CA THR A 95 14.61 4.81 0.81
C THR A 95 15.40 4.93 2.10
N ALA A 96 14.78 5.31 3.21
CA ALA A 96 15.42 5.36 4.53
C ALA A 96 15.97 3.99 4.95
N ASN A 97 15.33 2.90 4.51
CA ASN A 97 15.78 1.53 4.78
C ASN A 97 16.48 0.86 3.59
N ALA A 98 16.65 1.54 2.44
CA ALA A 98 17.20 0.94 1.23
C ALA A 98 18.62 0.39 1.46
N HIS A 99 19.42 1.09 2.27
CA HIS A 99 20.75 0.63 2.68
C HIS A 99 20.75 -0.66 3.51
N LYS A 100 19.65 -0.98 4.21
CA LYS A 100 19.48 -2.23 4.96
C LYS A 100 18.87 -3.33 4.11
N LEU A 101 17.93 -2.98 3.23
CA LEU A 101 17.21 -3.92 2.38
C LEU A 101 18.05 -4.41 1.18
N ALA A 102 18.86 -3.54 0.60
CA ALA A 102 19.69 -3.84 -0.55
C ALA A 102 21.04 -3.09 -0.46
N PRO A 103 21.90 -3.42 0.52
CA PRO A 103 23.11 -2.66 0.83
C PRO A 103 24.06 -2.48 -0.37
N ASN A 104 24.23 -3.51 -1.19
CA ASN A 104 25.11 -3.46 -2.36
C ASN A 104 24.52 -2.60 -3.49
N ALA A 105 23.20 -2.72 -3.74
CA ALA A 105 22.51 -1.88 -4.70
C ALA A 105 22.46 -0.41 -4.24
N TRP A 106 22.31 -0.17 -2.93
CA TRP A 106 22.35 1.16 -2.34
C TRP A 106 23.74 1.80 -2.45
N LYS A 107 24.81 1.05 -2.13
CA LYS A 107 26.19 1.53 -2.32
C LYS A 107 26.46 1.87 -3.79
N PHE A 108 26.04 1.01 -4.71
CA PHE A 108 26.13 1.28 -6.14
C PHE A 108 25.34 2.55 -6.52
N TYR A 109 24.09 2.68 -6.07
CA TYR A 109 23.25 3.85 -6.31
C TYR A 109 23.89 5.16 -5.82
N GLN A 110 24.56 5.14 -4.66
CA GLN A 110 25.28 6.30 -4.13
C GLN A 110 26.49 6.73 -4.97
N THR A 111 27.02 5.84 -5.83
CA THR A 111 28.13 6.17 -6.74
C THR A 111 27.66 6.75 -8.08
N LEU A 112 26.36 6.73 -8.35
CA LEU A 112 25.80 7.16 -9.63
C LEU A 112 25.57 8.67 -9.68
N LYS A 113 25.78 9.25 -10.86
CA LYS A 113 25.39 10.63 -11.16
C LYS A 113 23.88 10.71 -11.40
N ALA A 114 23.32 11.92 -11.23
CA ALA A 114 21.88 12.16 -11.40
C ALA A 114 21.31 11.66 -12.75
N SER A 115 22.08 11.81 -13.84
CA SER A 115 21.70 11.33 -15.18
C SER A 115 21.69 9.80 -15.32
N GLU A 116 22.47 9.09 -14.50
CA GLU A 116 22.53 7.63 -14.49
C GLU A 116 21.38 7.03 -13.66
N ILE A 117 20.99 7.74 -12.58
CA ILE A 117 19.79 7.43 -11.80
C ILE A 117 18.53 7.53 -12.67
N GLU A 118 18.44 8.56 -13.51
CA GLU A 118 17.30 8.77 -14.41
C GLU A 118 17.19 7.64 -15.45
N LYS A 119 18.32 7.22 -16.05
CA LYS A 119 18.36 6.07 -16.97
C LYS A 119 17.97 4.75 -16.30
N LEU A 120 18.46 4.49 -15.09
CA LEU A 120 18.09 3.27 -14.36
C LEU A 120 16.62 3.26 -13.96
N SER A 121 16.06 4.42 -13.63
CA SER A 121 14.63 4.56 -13.31
C SER A 121 13.74 4.21 -14.51
N LEU A 122 14.16 4.59 -15.73
CA LEU A 122 13.52 4.21 -16.99
C LEU A 122 13.60 2.69 -17.25
N ILE A 123 14.78 2.10 -17.11
CA ILE A 123 14.97 0.64 -17.30
C ILE A 123 14.13 -0.16 -16.30
N TYR A 124 14.06 0.28 -15.04
CA TYR A 124 13.24 -0.38 -14.02
C TYR A 124 11.74 -0.25 -14.30
N ALA A 125 11.30 0.90 -14.83
CA ALA A 125 9.91 1.10 -15.22
C ALA A 125 9.52 0.20 -16.41
N GLU A 126 10.44 -0.03 -17.35
CA GLU A 126 10.25 -0.96 -18.49
C GLU A 126 10.28 -2.44 -18.07
N ALA A 127 11.07 -2.78 -17.06
CA ALA A 127 11.21 -4.15 -16.56
C ALA A 127 10.07 -4.61 -15.63
N MET A 128 9.20 -3.70 -15.18
CA MET A 128 8.01 -4.04 -14.40
C MET A 128 6.80 -4.22 -15.34
N PRO A 129 6.38 -5.46 -15.65
CA PRO A 129 5.20 -5.68 -16.47
C PRO A 129 3.96 -5.21 -15.68
N LEU A 130 3.20 -4.30 -16.28
CA LEU A 130 1.90 -3.84 -15.79
C LEU A 130 0.88 -4.99 -15.72
#